data_AF-A0A528DD17-F1
#
_entry.id   AF-A0A528DD17-F1
#
_cell.length_a   1.000
_cell.length_b   1.000
_cell.length_c   1.000
_cell.angle_alpha   90.00
_cell.angle_beta   90.00
_cell.angle_gamma   90.00
#
_symmetry.space_group_name_H-M   'P 1'
#
loop_
_entity.id
_entity.type
_entity.pdbx_description
1 polymer ?
#
loop_
_entity_poly.entity_id
_entity_poly.type
_entity_poly.pdbx_seq_one_letter_code
_entity_poly.pdbx_strand_id
1 'polypeptide(L)'
;MIPTELIEKLHIRDAVLLACRLLLSLIFVHEGLELATHFEGAQKAMAALGVGTPLLVATLALQLGAGLSVALGILARLGAVALGLFCLMTASLFHTNFASQNELLHFEKDLAIAGGMFILALAGSGRLSVDGVLARYVKSLPVRGAVTTHS
;
A
#
# COMPACT_ATOMS: atom_id res chain seq x y z
N MET A 1 -29.63 3.68 20.11
CA MET A 1 -28.76 2.74 19.39
C MET A 1 -28.15 1.80 20.42
N ILE A 2 -28.30 0.48 20.28
CA ILE A 2 -27.86 -0.50 21.30
C ILE A 2 -26.34 -0.69 21.16
N PRO A 3 -25.55 -0.77 22.26
CA PRO A 3 -24.09 -0.87 22.21
C PRO A 3 -23.51 -2.01 21.35
N THR A 4 -24.25 -3.11 21.19
CA THR A 4 -23.85 -4.29 20.39
C THR A 4 -23.71 -3.98 18.90
N GLU A 5 -24.65 -3.22 18.32
CA GLU A 5 -24.62 -2.79 16.92
C GLU A 5 -23.39 -1.95 16.57
N LEU A 6 -22.92 -1.14 17.52
CA LEU A 6 -21.74 -0.29 17.33
C LEU A 6 -20.45 -1.12 17.33
N ILE A 7 -20.38 -2.12 18.21
CA ILE A 7 -19.24 -3.03 18.34
C ILE A 7 -19.10 -3.91 17.09
N GLU A 8 -20.22 -4.43 16.58
CA GLU A 8 -20.24 -5.25 15.37
C GLU A 8 -19.80 -4.47 14.13
N LYS A 9 -20.37 -3.27 13.90
CA LYS A 9 -19.96 -2.38 12.80
C LYS A 9 -18.49 -2.03 12.86
N LEU A 10 -17.95 -1.86 14.07
CA LEU A 10 -16.55 -1.54 14.27
C LEU A 10 -15.63 -2.73 13.91
N HIS A 11 -16.01 -3.96 14.27
CA HIS A 11 -15.25 -5.17 13.88
C HIS A 11 -15.30 -5.45 12.38
N ILE A 12 -16.47 -5.32 11.76
CA ILE A 12 -16.62 -5.51 10.31
C ILE A 12 -15.76 -4.50 9.56
N ARG A 13 -15.76 -3.22 9.97
CA ARG A 13 -14.94 -2.19 9.35
C ARG A 13 -13.44 -2.52 9.42
N ASP A 14 -12.96 -2.94 10.59
CA ASP A 14 -11.55 -3.28 10.77
C ASP A 14 -11.13 -4.50 9.93
N ALA A 15 -12.00 -5.52 9.84
CA ALA A 15 -11.78 -6.70 9.00
C ALA A 15 -11.78 -6.37 7.51
N VAL A 16 -12.74 -5.57 7.04
CA VAL A 16 -12.82 -5.11 5.65
C VAL A 16 -11.60 -4.28 5.29
N LEU A 17 -11.18 -3.34 6.14
CA LEU A 17 -9.97 -2.54 5.90
C LEU A 17 -8.70 -3.39 5.82
N LEU A 18 -8.58 -4.42 6.65
CA LEU A 18 -7.48 -5.38 6.56
C LEU A 18 -7.52 -6.13 5.22
N ALA A 19 -8.67 -6.65 4.83
CA ALA A 19 -8.84 -7.35 3.56
C ALA A 19 -8.49 -6.44 2.37
N CYS A 20 -8.98 -5.20 2.34
CA CYS A 20 -8.64 -4.22 1.30
C CYS A 20 -7.14 -3.97 1.21
N ARG A 21 -6.45 -3.80 2.36
CA ARG A 21 -4.99 -3.62 2.38
C ARG A 21 -4.26 -4.82 1.80
N LEU A 22 -4.62 -6.02 2.23
CA LEU A 22 -3.97 -7.25 1.76
C LEU A 22 -4.18 -7.45 0.26
N LEU A 23 -5.43 -7.33 -0.22
CA LEU A 23 -5.76 -7.50 -1.64
C LEU A 23 -5.04 -6.48 -2.53
N LEU A 24 -5.06 -5.19 -2.15
CA LEU A 24 -4.38 -4.15 -2.91
C LEU A 24 -2.85 -4.33 -2.86
N SER A 25 -2.28 -4.62 -1.70
CA SER A 25 -0.84 -4.81 -1.54
C SER A 25 -0.30 -6.04 -2.25
N LEU A 26 -1.08 -7.12 -2.33
CA LEU A 26 -0.67 -8.40 -2.91
C LEU A 26 -0.23 -8.24 -4.35
N ILE A 27 -0.93 -7.40 -5.12
CA ILE A 27 -0.60 -7.13 -6.52
C ILE A 27 0.83 -6.59 -6.61
N PHE A 28 1.19 -5.58 -5.81
CA PHE A 28 2.53 -4.98 -5.84
C PHE A 28 3.62 -5.91 -5.31
N VAL A 29 3.32 -6.70 -4.28
CA VAL A 29 4.29 -7.68 -3.76
C VAL A 29 4.57 -8.77 -4.80
N HIS A 30 3.52 -9.23 -5.50
CA HIS A 30 3.66 -10.21 -6.57
C HIS A 30 4.42 -9.65 -7.77
N GLU A 31 4.01 -8.49 -8.30
CA GLU A 31 4.69 -7.83 -9.43
C GLU A 31 6.14 -7.47 -9.08
N GLY A 32 6.42 -7.05 -7.83
CA GLY A 32 7.77 -6.78 -7.37
C GLY A 32 8.62 -8.06 -7.31
N LEU A 33 8.03 -9.19 -6.91
CA LEU A 33 8.74 -10.47 -6.91
C LEU A 33 9.02 -10.95 -8.32
N GLU A 34 8.03 -10.88 -9.23
CA GLU A 34 8.19 -11.18 -10.66
C GLU A 34 9.29 -10.30 -11.29
N LEU A 35 9.32 -9.01 -10.95
CA LEU A 35 10.35 -8.10 -11.40
C LEU A 35 11.74 -8.49 -10.85
N ALA A 36 11.83 -8.96 -9.61
CA ALA A 36 13.08 -9.43 -9.02
C ALA A 36 13.58 -10.72 -9.69
N THR A 37 12.68 -11.66 -10.00
CA THR A 37 13.04 -12.94 -10.66
C THR A 37 13.36 -12.76 -12.13
N HIS A 38 12.78 -11.75 -12.80
CA HIS A 38 12.92 -11.51 -14.23
C HIS A 38 13.62 -10.17 -14.53
N PHE A 39 14.54 -9.77 -13.66
CA PHE A 39 15.19 -8.46 -13.67
C PHE A 39 15.88 -8.14 -15.00
N GLU A 40 16.65 -9.07 -15.57
CA GLU A 40 17.35 -8.85 -16.85
C GLU A 40 16.38 -8.61 -18.02
N GLY A 41 15.25 -9.31 -18.02
CA GLY A 41 14.21 -9.15 -19.04
C GLY A 41 13.56 -7.77 -18.94
N ALA A 42 13.18 -7.37 -17.73
CA ALA A 42 12.62 -6.06 -17.46
C ALA A 42 13.61 -4.93 -17.78
N GLN A 43 14.90 -5.10 -17.44
CA GLN A 43 15.95 -4.14 -17.75
C GLN A 43 16.08 -3.91 -19.27
N LYS A 44 16.08 -4.98 -20.08
CA LYS A 44 16.14 -4.87 -21.54
C LYS A 44 14.91 -4.16 -22.12
N ALA A 45 13.71 -4.51 -21.63
CA ALA A 45 12.47 -3.88 -22.07
C ALA A 45 12.43 -2.39 -21.73
N MET A 46 12.84 -2.02 -20.51
CA MET A 46 12.85 -0.63 -20.05
C MET A 46 13.95 0.21 -20.68
N ALA A 47 15.11 -0.39 -20.98
CA ALA A 47 16.17 0.27 -21.73
C ALA A 47 15.70 0.69 -23.14
N ALA A 48 14.86 -0.12 -23.81
CA ALA A 48 14.28 0.22 -25.10
C ALA A 48 13.35 1.45 -25.04
N LEU A 49 12.82 1.77 -23.86
CA LEU A 49 11.98 2.94 -23.59
C LEU A 49 12.79 4.11 -23.01
N GLY A 50 14.12 4.02 -22.99
CA GLY A 50 15.01 5.05 -22.44
C GLY A 50 15.04 5.12 -20.91
N VAL A 51 14.48 4.11 -20.22
CA VAL A 51 14.44 4.07 -18.76
C VAL A 51 15.66 3.32 -18.24
N GLY A 52 16.46 4.00 -17.41
CA GLY A 52 17.70 3.45 -16.85
C GLY A 52 17.47 2.47 -15.69
N THR A 53 18.46 1.60 -15.48
CA THR A 53 18.51 0.63 -14.36
C THR A 53 18.21 1.23 -12.98
N PRO A 54 18.64 2.47 -12.62
CA PRO A 54 18.32 3.04 -11.30
C PRO A 54 16.80 3.17 -11.05
N LEU A 55 16.02 3.51 -12.09
CA LEU A 55 14.56 3.59 -11.98
C LEU A 55 13.93 2.20 -11.84
N LEU A 56 14.54 1.17 -12.44
CA LEU A 56 14.09 -0.21 -12.26
C LEU A 56 14.27 -0.69 -10.82
N VAL A 57 15.44 -0.42 -10.23
CA VAL A 57 15.71 -0.75 -8.83
C VAL A 57 14.80 0.04 -7.90
N ALA A 58 14.57 1.33 -8.17
CA ALA A 58 13.63 2.15 -7.41
C ALA A 58 12.20 1.61 -7.51
N THR A 59 11.79 1.14 -8.69
CA THR A 59 10.48 0.51 -8.91
C THR A 59 10.35 -0.76 -8.09
N LEU A 60 11.35 -1.64 -8.10
CA LEU A 60 11.38 -2.85 -7.30
C LEU A 60 11.29 -2.56 -5.80
N ALA A 61 12.11 -1.62 -5.31
CA ALA A 61 12.11 -1.20 -3.92
C ALA A 61 10.77 -0.60 -3.50
N LEU A 62 10.14 0.18 -4.39
CA LEU A 62 8.83 0.76 -4.14
C LEU A 62 7.75 -0.32 -4.07
N GLN A 63 7.68 -1.22 -5.05
CA GLN A 63 6.65 -2.25 -5.12
C GLN A 63 6.69 -3.18 -3.89
N LEU A 64 7.87 -3.69 -3.54
CA LEU A 64 8.03 -4.57 -2.38
C LEU A 64 7.92 -3.80 -1.06
N GLY A 65 8.62 -2.67 -0.95
CA GLY A 65 8.69 -1.90 0.29
C GLY A 65 7.36 -1.24 0.65
N ALA A 66 6.79 -0.47 -0.27
CA ALA A 66 5.49 0.17 -0.05
C ALA A 66 4.35 -0.86 -0.03
N GLY A 67 4.43 -1.93 -0.82
CA GLY A 67 3.46 -3.03 -0.80
C GLY A 67 3.38 -3.67 0.58
N LEU A 68 4.53 -4.06 1.14
CA LEU A 68 4.59 -4.66 2.48
C LEU A 68 4.22 -3.66 3.59
N SER A 69 4.63 -2.40 3.45
CA SER A 69 4.22 -1.29 4.34
C SER A 69 2.69 -1.17 4.42
N VAL A 70 2.00 -1.19 3.27
CA VAL A 70 0.54 -1.16 3.19
C VAL A 70 -0.07 -2.43 3.81
N ALA A 71 0.45 -3.61 3.47
CA ALA A 71 -0.03 -4.89 3.99
C ALA A 71 -0.01 -4.94 5.53
N LEU A 72 1.16 -4.63 6.12
CA LEU A 72 1.37 -4.63 7.56
C LEU A 72 0.70 -3.44 8.26
N GLY A 73 0.40 -2.39 7.49
CA GLY A 73 -0.21 -1.17 8.01
C GLY A 73 0.77 -0.23 8.69
N ILE A 74 2.05 -0.32 8.32
CA ILE A 74 3.14 0.54 8.79
C ILE A 74 3.28 1.67 7.78
N LEU A 75 3.07 2.93 8.17
CA LEU A 75 3.08 4.06 7.21
C LEU A 75 2.12 3.86 6.02
N ALA A 76 1.02 3.14 6.23
CA ALA A 76 0.12 2.69 5.16
C ALA A 76 -0.39 3.82 4.26
N ARG A 77 -0.58 5.03 4.81
CA ARG A 77 -1.01 6.20 4.04
C ARG A 77 0.04 6.63 3.03
N LEU A 78 1.30 6.70 3.45
CA LEU A 78 2.40 7.08 2.57
C LEU A 78 2.64 5.99 1.51
N GLY A 79 2.64 4.72 1.92
CA GLY A 79 2.74 3.60 1.00
C GLY A 79 1.64 3.58 -0.05
N ALA A 80 0.39 3.81 0.37
CA ALA A 80 -0.76 3.85 -0.54
C ALA A 80 -0.71 5.04 -1.52
N VAL A 81 -0.34 6.24 -1.06
CA VAL A 81 -0.14 7.39 -1.98
C VAL A 81 0.97 7.09 -2.98
N ALA A 82 2.11 6.57 -2.52
CA ALA A 82 3.24 6.28 -3.39
C ALA A 82 2.90 5.22 -4.45
N LEU A 83 2.22 4.14 -4.06
CA LEU A 83 1.79 3.09 -4.99
C LEU A 83 0.67 3.55 -5.93
N GLY A 84 -0.25 4.39 -5.46
CA GLY A 84 -1.29 4.98 -6.30
C GLY A 84 -0.71 5.90 -7.37
N LEU A 85 0.25 6.76 -7.01
CA LEU A 85 0.97 7.60 -7.98
C LEU A 85 1.81 6.75 -8.95
N PHE A 86 2.45 5.69 -8.45
CA PHE A 86 3.18 4.74 -9.29
C PHE A 86 2.28 4.10 -10.35
N CYS A 87 1.08 3.63 -10.00
CA CYS A 87 0.13 3.10 -10.98
C CYS A 87 -0.24 4.12 -12.07
N LEU A 88 -0.50 5.38 -11.71
CA LEU A 88 -0.78 6.42 -12.71
C LEU A 88 0.40 6.67 -13.65
N MET A 89 1.63 6.65 -13.12
CA MET A 89 2.84 6.79 -13.93
C MET A 89 3.04 5.57 -14.84
N THR A 90 2.87 4.36 -14.35
CA THR A 90 2.98 3.14 -15.15
C THR A 90 1.96 3.10 -16.28
N ALA A 91 0.68 3.39 -15.98
CA ALA A 91 -0.38 3.46 -16.99
C ALA A 91 -0.06 4.47 -18.10
N SER A 92 0.40 5.67 -17.73
CA SER A 92 0.69 6.74 -18.69
C SER A 92 2.00 6.57 -19.48
N LEU A 93 2.93 5.74 -19.00
CA LEU A 93 4.21 5.48 -19.68
C LEU A 93 4.17 4.21 -20.54
N PHE A 94 3.51 3.15 -20.08
CA PHE A 94 3.61 1.81 -20.69
C PHE A 94 2.34 1.34 -21.40
N HIS A 95 1.19 1.98 -21.17
CA HIS A 95 -0.12 1.51 -21.64
C HIS A 95 -0.88 2.62 -22.38
N THR A 96 -0.22 3.20 -23.39
CA THR A 96 -0.74 4.37 -24.13
C THR A 96 -1.33 4.04 -25.49
N ASN A 97 -1.15 2.81 -25.98
CA ASN A 97 -1.77 2.38 -27.22
C ASN A 97 -3.19 1.86 -26.98
N PHE A 98 -4.15 2.78 -26.90
CA PHE A 98 -5.56 2.46 -26.65
C PHE A 98 -6.25 1.66 -27.77
N ALA A 99 -5.61 1.51 -28.94
CA ALA A 99 -6.10 0.62 -30.00
C ALA A 99 -5.78 -0.86 -29.71
N SER A 100 -4.78 -1.13 -28.86
CA SER A 100 -4.48 -2.47 -28.36
C SER A 100 -5.36 -2.77 -27.16
N GLN A 101 -6.22 -3.79 -27.27
CA GLN A 101 -7.08 -4.21 -26.15
C GLN A 101 -6.27 -4.62 -24.92
N ASN A 102 -5.08 -5.20 -25.12
CA ASN A 102 -4.21 -5.61 -24.01
C ASN A 102 -3.69 -4.39 -23.24
N GLU A 103 -3.21 -3.36 -23.93
CA GLU A 103 -2.73 -2.14 -23.26
C GLU A 103 -3.88 -1.37 -22.61
N LEU A 104 -5.03 -1.25 -23.27
CA LEU A 104 -6.21 -0.60 -22.69
C LEU A 104 -6.62 -1.27 -21.37
N LEU A 105 -6.64 -2.61 -21.33
CA LEU A 105 -6.98 -3.36 -20.11
C LEU A 105 -5.98 -3.08 -18.98
N HIS A 106 -4.68 -3.05 -19.28
CA HIS A 106 -3.67 -2.74 -18.28
C HIS A 106 -3.77 -1.29 -17.78
N PHE A 107 -4.05 -0.34 -18.66
CA PHE A 107 -4.28 1.06 -18.31
C PHE A 107 -5.47 1.21 -17.34
N GLU A 108 -6.62 0.60 -17.67
CA GLU A 108 -7.82 0.65 -16.84
C GLU A 108 -7.61 -0.03 -15.48
N LYS A 109 -6.91 -1.17 -15.47
CA LYS A 109 -6.52 -1.89 -14.25
C LYS A 109 -5.72 -0.96 -13.33
N ASP A 110 -4.66 -0.33 -13.84
CA ASP A 110 -3.79 0.52 -13.03
C ASP A 110 -4.53 1.77 -12.52
N LEU A 111 -5.44 2.34 -13.32
CA LEU A 111 -6.28 3.46 -12.88
C LEU A 111 -7.22 3.05 -11.74
N ALA A 112 -7.83 1.87 -11.83
CA ALA A 112 -8.69 1.32 -10.79
C ALA A 112 -7.91 1.04 -9.48
N ILE A 113 -6.71 0.45 -9.60
CA ILE A 113 -5.83 0.19 -8.46
C ILE A 113 -5.39 1.51 -7.81
N ALA A 114 -5.04 2.53 -8.59
CA ALA A 114 -4.70 3.86 -8.08
C ALA A 114 -5.86 4.46 -7.28
N GLY A 115 -7.09 4.38 -7.79
CA GLY A 115 -8.29 4.80 -7.07
C GLY A 115 -8.47 4.08 -5.73
N GLY A 116 -8.31 2.74 -5.71
CA GLY A 116 -8.37 1.94 -4.49
C GLY A 116 -7.29 2.34 -3.47
N MET A 117 -6.07 2.59 -3.95
CA MET A 117 -4.95 3.06 -3.13
C MET A 117 -5.21 4.45 -2.52
N PHE A 118 -5.79 5.39 -3.27
CA PHE A 118 -6.13 6.71 -2.72
C PHE A 118 -7.26 6.65 -1.70
N ILE A 119 -8.28 5.81 -1.91
CA ILE A 119 -9.30 5.55 -0.89
C ILE A 119 -8.65 4.98 0.38
N LEU A 120 -7.72 4.05 0.23
CA LEU A 120 -6.99 3.47 1.36
C LEU A 120 -6.12 4.52 2.07
N ALA A 121 -5.48 5.43 1.34
CA ALA A 121 -4.71 6.52 1.92
C ALA A 121 -5.59 7.44 2.79
N LEU A 122 -6.83 7.72 2.35
CA LEU A 122 -7.81 8.48 3.13
C LEU A 122 -8.27 7.69 4.38
N ALA A 123 -8.62 6.41 4.20
CA ALA A 123 -9.10 5.54 5.28
C ALA A 123 -8.03 5.28 6.36
N GLY A 124 -6.76 5.20 5.98
CA GLY A 124 -5.64 4.86 6.87
C GLY A 124 -5.52 3.37 7.16
N SER A 125 -4.64 3.01 8.12
CA SER A 125 -4.25 1.62 8.38
C SER A 125 -5.27 0.81 9.19
N GLY A 126 -6.27 1.45 9.80
CA GLY A 126 -7.28 0.77 10.63
C GLY A 126 -6.72 0.20 11.95
N ARG A 127 -7.59 -0.39 12.79
CA ARG A 127 -7.19 -0.88 14.13
C ARG A 127 -6.35 -2.17 14.10
N LEU A 128 -6.51 -2.98 13.06
CA LEU A 128 -5.75 -4.21 12.82
C LEU A 128 -4.48 -3.91 12.01
N SER A 129 -3.71 -2.92 12.45
CA SER A 129 -2.42 -2.56 11.84
C SER A 129 -1.32 -2.56 12.89
N VAL A 130 -0.07 -2.74 12.47
CA VAL A 130 1.08 -2.67 13.38
C VAL A 130 1.13 -1.28 14.05
N ASP A 131 0.94 -0.21 13.30
CA ASP A 131 0.86 1.16 13.85
C ASP A 131 -0.27 1.30 14.89
N GLY A 132 -1.44 0.71 14.60
CA GLY A 132 -2.60 0.74 15.50
C GLY A 132 -2.40 -0.06 16.78
N VAL A 133 -1.75 -1.22 16.71
CA VAL A 133 -1.42 -2.05 17.88
C VAL A 133 -0.35 -1.38 18.73
N LEU A 134 0.70 -0.83 18.12
CA LEU A 134 1.79 -0.15 18.82
C LEU A 134 1.29 1.11 19.55
N ALA A 135 0.49 1.94 18.88
CA ALA A 135 -0.07 3.15 19.50
C ALA A 135 -0.95 2.82 20.73
N ARG A 136 -1.70 1.70 20.68
CA ARG A 136 -2.51 1.23 21.80
C ARG A 136 -1.65 0.73 22.95
N TYR A 137 -0.61 -0.04 22.63
CA TYR A 137 0.35 -0.51 23.60
C TYR A 137 1.01 0.66 24.33
N VAL A 138 1.55 1.64 23.61
CA VAL A 138 2.17 2.85 24.19
C VAL A 138 1.19 3.62 25.07
N LYS A 139 -0.07 3.80 24.64
CA LYS A 139 -1.09 4.51 25.43
C LYS A 139 -1.52 3.76 26.70
N SER A 140 -1.33 2.43 26.75
CA SER A 140 -1.67 1.60 27.91
C SER A 140 -0.57 1.55 28.98
N LEU A 141 0.61 2.11 28.70
CA LEU A 141 1.69 2.15 29.68
C LEU A 141 1.35 3.14 30.80
N PRO A 142 1.39 2.72 32.08
CA PRO A 142 1.21 3.65 33.19
C PRO A 142 2.35 4.67 33.17
N VAL A 143 2.01 5.97 33.17
CA VAL A 143 2.99 7.07 33.27
C VAL A 143 3.70 6.94 34.61
N ARG A 144 4.87 6.30 34.61
CA ARG A 144 5.71 6.16 35.80
C ARG A 144 6.39 7.50 36.08
N GLY A 145 5.78 8.33 36.93
CA GLY A 145 6.40 9.59 37.33
C GLY A 145 5.54 10.62 38.06
N ALA A 146 4.62 10.22 38.94
CA ALA A 146 4.22 11.11 40.04
C ALA A 146 5.21 10.89 41.19
N VAL A 147 6.36 11.56 41.13
CA VAL A 147 7.24 11.68 42.30
C VAL A 147 6.54 12.61 43.27
N THR A 148 5.80 12.03 44.22
CA THR A 148 5.31 12.75 45.39
C THR A 148 6.49 12.99 46.32
N THR A 149 7.19 14.12 46.18
CA THR A 149 8.05 14.64 47.23
C THR A 149 7.16 15.29 48.31
N HIS A 150 6.75 14.49 49.28
CA HIS A 150 6.34 14.99 50.59
C HIS A 150 7.40 14.58 51.59
N SER A 151 8.22 15.54 52.03
CA SER A 151 8.89 15.62 53.34
C SER A 151 9.58 16.97 53.43
#